data_AF-A0A5E7A1F7-F1
#
_entry.id   AF-A0A5E7A1F7-F1
#
_cell.length_a   1.000
_cell.length_b   1.000
_cell.length_c   1.000
_cell.angle_alpha   90.00
_cell.angle_beta   90.00
_cell.angle_gamma   90.00
#
_symmetry.space_group_name_H-M   'P 1'
#
loop_
_entity.id
_entity.type
_entity.pdbx_description
1 polymer ?
#
loop_
_entity_poly.entity_id
_entity_poly.type
_entity_poly.pdbx_seq_one_letter_code
_entity_poly.pdbx_strand_id
1 'polypeptide(L)'
;MYFNARARNIVFMVVFPLLAGCPSIDTKPFEQFNSSLTELDKGATSSLDVSIPLAEGRYRKEVENQLKQGNDEMLQELYILTETEDPFSISKPPVFIKAKKFKLGISKANMAWLEYSNLLLQLSSKNLVDDKKFSKLSEELNKNSFDAVRSLNDEPSDTSAKNTALFSELAIATAKEYIRTKQKNKLMESLTNNQDSISSYVKQMQSAIVTMAQISTQEHSEKQQNLTRDLVGLVGSNGRSKNDAEIQKIIGDMIDQKTAHSDQMESLHGLHTAYGKIPDAHEALATRLAKPDSSIAAINDLLEKGIQLNSSYEAKAKINKAELVQAKADAASSEATTAEITYQQAKLKYTQAQFEYILAQNNSDAAPDNYIKKKDAEEKKKIAEELKIETDGLKESSESLRAAATAVQESANEVKKSIINN
;
A
#
# COMPACT_ATOMS: atom_id res chain seq x y z
N MET A 1 -92.38 44.49 9.22
CA MET A 1 -90.97 44.32 9.62
C MET A 1 -90.54 42.90 9.28
N TYR A 2 -89.51 42.77 8.43
CA TYR A 2 -88.55 41.66 8.24
C TYR A 2 -89.06 40.20 8.15
N PHE A 3 -88.61 39.31 7.25
CA PHE A 3 -87.84 39.33 6.01
C PHE A 3 -87.98 37.91 5.41
N ASN A 4 -87.93 37.78 4.08
CA ASN A 4 -87.87 36.51 3.34
C ASN A 4 -86.56 35.74 3.61
N ALA A 5 -86.60 34.39 3.56
CA ALA A 5 -85.43 33.60 3.16
C ALA A 5 -85.84 32.24 2.55
N ARG A 6 -85.91 32.20 1.21
CA ARG A 6 -85.89 30.96 0.42
C ARG A 6 -84.47 30.37 0.50
N ALA A 7 -84.35 29.14 1.01
CA ALA A 7 -83.11 28.37 0.95
C ALA A 7 -82.84 27.94 -0.50
N ARG A 8 -81.78 28.48 -1.10
CA ARG A 8 -81.17 27.97 -2.34
C ARG A 8 -79.98 27.10 -1.93
N ASN A 9 -80.06 25.81 -2.24
CA ASN A 9 -78.94 24.88 -2.16
C ASN A 9 -77.85 25.31 -3.14
N ILE A 10 -76.73 25.81 -2.63
CA ILE A 10 -75.48 25.98 -3.39
C ILE A 10 -74.58 24.81 -2.98
N VAL A 11 -74.46 23.82 -3.88
CA VAL A 11 -73.45 22.77 -3.79
C VAL A 11 -72.11 23.40 -4.18
N PHE A 12 -71.31 23.78 -3.19
CA PHE A 12 -69.91 24.14 -3.39
C PHE A 12 -69.11 22.85 -3.61
N MET A 13 -68.90 22.49 -4.88
CA MET A 13 -67.92 21.46 -5.26
C MET A 13 -66.52 22.08 -5.11
N VAL A 14 -65.90 21.88 -3.94
CA VAL A 14 -64.50 22.23 -3.68
C VAL A 14 -63.63 21.22 -4.42
N VAL A 15 -63.28 21.55 -5.67
CA VAL A 15 -62.18 20.90 -6.39
C VAL A 15 -60.88 21.40 -5.75
N PHE A 16 -60.32 20.63 -4.82
CA PHE A 16 -58.93 20.80 -4.41
C PHE A 16 -58.05 20.37 -5.59
N PRO A 17 -57.27 21.27 -6.24
CA PRO A 17 -56.24 20.83 -7.14
C PRO A 17 -55.15 20.19 -6.27
N LEU A 18 -55.09 18.87 -6.25
CA LEU A 18 -53.92 18.09 -5.84
C LEU A 18 -52.79 18.34 -6.86
N LEU A 19 -52.25 19.56 -6.86
CA LEU A 19 -50.92 19.84 -7.37
C LEU A 19 -49.91 19.30 -6.35
N ALA A 20 -49.87 17.98 -6.21
CA ALA A 20 -48.77 17.29 -5.57
C ALA A 20 -47.56 17.36 -6.52
N GLY A 21 -46.93 18.53 -6.59
CA GLY A 21 -45.57 18.62 -7.10
C GLY A 21 -44.71 17.76 -6.20
N CYS A 22 -44.31 16.57 -6.67
CA CYS A 22 -43.30 15.77 -6.00
C CYS A 22 -42.11 16.70 -5.71
N PRO A 23 -41.78 16.99 -4.44
CA PRO A 23 -40.65 17.85 -4.14
C PRO A 23 -39.42 17.17 -4.73
N SER A 24 -38.72 17.89 -5.60
CA SER A 24 -37.50 17.41 -6.22
C SER A 24 -36.50 17.04 -5.13
N ILE A 25 -35.84 15.89 -5.27
CA ILE A 25 -34.78 15.47 -4.36
C ILE A 25 -33.63 16.47 -4.46
N ASP A 26 -33.11 16.91 -3.32
CA ASP A 26 -31.86 17.66 -3.26
C ASP A 26 -30.69 16.68 -3.48
N THR A 27 -29.95 16.85 -4.57
CA THR A 27 -28.84 15.98 -4.95
C THR A 27 -27.55 16.29 -4.18
N LYS A 28 -27.45 17.47 -3.54
CA LYS A 28 -26.21 17.93 -2.90
C LYS A 28 -25.66 16.95 -1.85
N PRO A 29 -26.47 16.37 -0.94
CA PRO A 29 -25.94 15.38 0.00
C PRO A 29 -25.35 14.14 -0.68
N PHE A 30 -25.93 13.71 -1.81
CA PHE A 30 -25.44 12.56 -2.58
C PHE A 30 -24.15 12.89 -3.34
N GLU A 31 -24.07 14.09 -3.93
CA GLU A 31 -22.85 14.61 -4.56
C GLU A 31 -21.71 14.68 -3.55
N GLN A 32 -22.01 15.16 -2.34
CA GLN A 32 -21.02 15.28 -1.28
C GLN A 32 -20.60 13.92 -0.71
N PHE A 33 -21.52 12.98 -0.53
CA PHE A 33 -21.20 11.60 -0.15
C PHE A 33 -20.28 10.93 -1.18
N ASN A 34 -20.59 11.08 -2.48
CA ASN A 34 -19.73 10.60 -3.56
C ASN A 34 -18.34 11.25 -3.54
N SER A 35 -18.27 12.56 -3.29
CA SER A 35 -17.00 13.29 -3.16
C SER A 35 -16.19 12.81 -1.96
N SER A 36 -16.86 12.52 -0.84
CA SER A 36 -16.24 12.01 0.38
C SER A 36 -15.60 10.63 0.16
N LEU A 37 -16.28 9.74 -0.56
CA LEU A 37 -15.73 8.43 -0.94
C LEU A 37 -14.60 8.54 -1.97
N THR A 38 -14.63 9.55 -2.84
CA THR A 38 -13.53 9.86 -3.77
C THR A 38 -12.27 10.30 -3.00
N GLU A 39 -12.42 11.18 -2.01
CA GLU A 39 -11.29 11.59 -1.16
C GLU A 39 -10.80 10.44 -0.26
N LEU A 40 -11.70 9.60 0.23
CA LEU A 40 -11.32 8.37 0.93
C LEU A 40 -10.49 7.45 0.04
N ASP A 41 -10.88 7.24 -1.22
CA ASP A 41 -10.13 6.40 -2.15
C ASP A 41 -8.71 6.92 -2.41
N LYS A 42 -8.59 8.22 -2.64
CA LYS A 42 -7.29 8.89 -2.76
C LYS A 42 -6.45 8.69 -1.50
N GLY A 43 -6.99 9.03 -0.33
CA GLY A 43 -6.28 8.89 0.94
C GLY A 43 -5.87 7.44 1.23
N ALA A 44 -6.75 6.47 0.98
CA ALA A 44 -6.47 5.05 1.17
C ALA A 44 -5.35 4.56 0.26
N THR A 45 -5.43 4.85 -1.04
CA THR A 45 -4.41 4.49 -2.03
C THR A 45 -3.05 5.07 -1.66
N SER A 46 -3.03 6.38 -1.41
CA SER A 46 -1.86 7.13 -0.99
C SER A 46 -1.21 6.55 0.28
N SER A 47 -2.00 6.30 1.34
CA SER A 47 -1.47 5.79 2.61
C SER A 47 -0.74 4.45 2.47
N LEU A 48 -1.22 3.56 1.59
CA LEU A 48 -0.63 2.24 1.37
C LEU A 48 0.57 2.28 0.41
N ASP A 49 0.65 3.28 -0.47
CA ASP A 49 1.75 3.46 -1.42
C ASP A 49 3.11 3.76 -0.77
N VAL A 50 3.11 4.22 0.47
CA VAL A 50 4.34 4.50 1.23
C VAL A 50 4.74 3.33 2.11
N SER A 51 3.77 2.74 2.82
CA SER A 51 4.05 1.68 3.78
C SER A 51 4.58 0.41 3.13
N ILE A 52 4.13 0.08 1.90
CA ILE A 52 4.53 -1.13 1.19
C ILE A 52 6.00 -1.08 0.72
N PRO A 53 6.47 -0.05 0.00
CA PRO A 53 7.88 0.03 -0.37
C PRO A 53 8.82 0.12 0.83
N LEU A 54 8.40 0.71 1.95
CA LEU A 54 9.17 0.68 3.19
C LEU A 54 9.26 -0.74 3.77
N ALA A 55 8.17 -1.50 3.80
CA ALA A 55 8.19 -2.90 4.21
C ALA A 55 9.11 -3.74 3.30
N GLU A 56 9.06 -3.52 1.99
CA GLU A 56 9.95 -4.17 1.02
C GLU A 56 11.42 -3.79 1.24
N GLY A 57 11.71 -2.50 1.42
CA GLY A 57 13.07 -2.01 1.72
C GLY A 57 13.62 -2.58 3.02
N ARG A 58 12.80 -2.70 4.07
CA ARG A 58 13.18 -3.34 5.34
C ARG A 58 13.48 -4.83 5.14
N TYR A 59 12.64 -5.55 4.41
CA TYR A 59 12.85 -6.96 4.12
C TYR A 59 14.16 -7.18 3.35
N ARG A 60 14.43 -6.35 2.34
CA ARG A 60 15.71 -6.35 1.61
C ARG A 60 16.91 -6.09 2.52
N LYS A 61 16.87 -5.04 3.36
CA LYS A 61 17.96 -4.72 4.31
C LYS A 61 18.20 -5.88 5.28
N GLU A 62 17.15 -6.57 5.70
CA GLU A 62 17.25 -7.74 6.56
C GLU A 62 17.98 -8.89 5.87
N VAL A 63 17.52 -9.27 4.68
CA VAL A 63 18.18 -10.29 3.85
C VAL A 63 19.66 -9.97 3.66
N GLU A 64 19.97 -8.73 3.27
CA GLU A 64 21.36 -8.30 3.07
C GLU A 64 22.20 -8.40 4.35
N ASN A 65 21.63 -8.08 5.52
CA ASN A 65 22.33 -8.16 6.81
C ASN A 65 22.56 -9.61 7.25
N GLN A 66 21.55 -10.48 7.13
CA GLN A 66 21.66 -11.90 7.49
C GLN A 66 22.70 -12.61 6.63
N LEU A 67 22.72 -12.33 5.32
CA LEU A 67 23.74 -12.85 4.41
C LEU A 67 25.15 -12.39 4.76
N LYS A 68 25.32 -11.11 5.13
CA LYS A 68 26.62 -10.59 5.59
C LYS A 68 27.12 -11.27 6.87
N GLN A 69 26.21 -11.81 7.68
CA GLN A 69 26.52 -12.55 8.91
C GLN A 69 26.74 -14.05 8.66
N GLY A 70 26.65 -14.52 7.41
CA GLY A 70 26.80 -15.93 7.06
C GLY A 70 25.60 -16.79 7.42
N ASN A 71 24.43 -16.18 7.66
CA ASN A 71 23.19 -16.90 7.91
C ASN A 71 22.44 -17.17 6.60
N ASP A 72 22.73 -18.33 6.00
CA ASP A 72 22.15 -18.75 4.73
C ASP A 72 20.70 -19.25 4.86
N GLU A 73 20.18 -19.46 6.07
CA GLU A 73 18.79 -19.92 6.27
C GLU A 73 17.77 -18.94 5.70
N MET A 74 18.09 -17.63 5.69
CA MET A 74 17.20 -16.61 5.12
C MET A 74 17.11 -16.70 3.59
N LEU A 75 18.07 -17.35 2.90
CA LEU A 75 17.93 -17.66 1.48
C LEU A 75 16.80 -18.66 1.24
N GLN A 76 16.49 -19.51 2.22
CA GLN A 76 15.38 -20.45 2.08
C GLN A 76 14.02 -19.75 2.09
N GLU A 77 13.88 -18.63 2.79
CA GLU A 77 12.68 -17.79 2.76
C GLU A 77 12.49 -17.04 1.44
N LEU A 78 13.55 -16.93 0.63
CA LEU A 78 13.48 -16.37 -0.74
C LEU A 78 13.13 -17.42 -1.80
N TYR A 79 13.18 -18.72 -1.48
CA TYR A 79 12.74 -19.74 -2.42
C TYR A 79 11.22 -19.68 -2.58
N ILE A 80 10.79 -19.62 -3.83
CA ILE A 80 9.39 -19.78 -4.18
C ILE A 80 9.08 -21.27 -4.07
N LEU A 81 8.49 -21.66 -2.93
CA LEU A 81 7.90 -22.98 -2.76
C LEU A 81 6.48 -22.93 -3.35
N THR A 82 6.34 -23.46 -4.56
CA THR A 82 5.02 -23.67 -5.16
C THR A 82 4.31 -24.80 -4.43
N GLU A 83 3.10 -24.55 -3.94
CA GLU A 83 2.27 -25.63 -3.41
C GLU A 83 1.81 -26.52 -4.56
N THR A 84 1.81 -27.84 -4.34
CA THR A 84 1.43 -28.83 -5.38
C THR A 84 -0.05 -28.74 -5.77
N GLU A 85 -0.88 -28.10 -4.95
CA GLU A 85 -2.34 -28.02 -5.14
C GLU A 85 -2.78 -26.69 -5.78
N ASP A 86 -2.06 -25.60 -5.56
CA ASP A 86 -2.32 -24.30 -6.22
C ASP A 86 -1.01 -23.68 -6.74
N PRO A 87 -0.72 -23.76 -8.05
CA PRO A 87 0.49 -23.18 -8.63
C PRO A 87 0.49 -21.64 -8.61
N PHE A 88 -0.62 -21.01 -8.21
CA PHE A 88 -0.74 -19.56 -8.05
C PHE A 88 -0.64 -19.11 -6.59
N SER A 89 -0.51 -20.05 -5.63
CA SER A 89 -0.27 -19.73 -4.22
C SER A 89 1.23 -19.62 -3.94
N ILE A 90 1.60 -18.68 -3.07
CA ILE A 90 2.93 -18.61 -2.47
C ILE A 90 2.77 -19.09 -1.03
N SER A 91 3.41 -20.21 -0.68
CA SER A 91 3.43 -20.67 0.71
C SER A 91 4.17 -19.66 1.58
N LYS A 92 3.50 -19.17 2.64
CA LYS A 92 4.04 -18.23 3.66
C LYS A 92 4.68 -16.95 3.06
N PRO A 93 3.90 -16.09 2.39
CA PRO A 93 4.45 -14.89 1.78
C PRO A 93 4.97 -13.91 2.86
N PRO A 94 6.09 -13.19 2.61
CA PRO A 94 6.58 -12.16 3.51
C PRO A 94 5.58 -11.01 3.63
N VAL A 95 5.67 -10.24 4.72
CA VAL A 95 4.65 -9.22 5.07
C VAL A 95 4.46 -8.18 3.98
N PHE A 96 5.51 -7.77 3.26
CA PHE A 96 5.37 -6.82 2.16
C PHE A 96 4.52 -7.37 0.99
N ILE A 97 4.53 -8.69 0.74
CA ILE A 97 3.65 -9.33 -0.26
C ILE A 97 2.21 -9.37 0.26
N LYS A 98 2.01 -9.70 1.55
CA LYS A 98 0.67 -9.61 2.18
C LYS A 98 0.12 -8.19 2.11
N ALA A 99 0.95 -7.18 2.36
CA ALA A 99 0.58 -5.78 2.25
C ALA A 99 0.22 -5.36 0.81
N LYS A 100 0.93 -5.88 -0.21
CA LYS A 100 0.57 -5.69 -1.63
C LYS A 100 -0.81 -6.29 -1.96
N LYS A 101 -1.09 -7.52 -1.49
CA LYS A 101 -2.41 -8.15 -1.66
C LYS A 101 -3.51 -7.36 -0.94
N PHE A 102 -3.25 -6.95 0.30
CA PHE A 102 -4.15 -6.11 1.07
C PHE A 102 -4.48 -4.79 0.35
N LYS A 103 -3.48 -4.09 -0.20
CA LYS A 103 -3.69 -2.87 -1.00
C LYS A 103 -4.58 -3.12 -2.22
N LEU A 104 -4.37 -4.22 -2.94
CA LEU A 104 -5.24 -4.58 -4.06
C LEU A 104 -6.69 -4.80 -3.59
N GLY A 105 -6.88 -5.46 -2.46
CA GLY A 105 -8.21 -5.64 -1.85
C GLY A 105 -8.88 -4.31 -1.48
N ILE A 106 -8.13 -3.38 -0.86
CA ILE A 106 -8.62 -2.04 -0.52
C ILE A 106 -9.00 -1.25 -1.78
N SER A 107 -8.19 -1.31 -2.84
CA SER A 107 -8.49 -0.65 -4.11
C SER A 107 -9.78 -1.17 -4.74
N LYS A 108 -9.99 -2.50 -4.75
CA LYS A 108 -11.26 -3.10 -5.23
C LYS A 108 -12.44 -2.67 -4.36
N ALA A 109 -12.26 -2.60 -3.05
CA ALA A 109 -13.32 -2.21 -2.13
C ALA A 109 -13.72 -0.74 -2.33
N ASN A 110 -12.75 0.16 -2.57
CA ASN A 110 -13.03 1.55 -2.90
C ASN A 110 -13.75 1.69 -4.24
N MET A 111 -13.37 0.90 -5.24
CA MET A 111 -14.09 0.87 -6.52
C MET A 111 -15.57 0.52 -6.32
N ALA A 112 -15.87 -0.50 -5.51
CA ALA A 112 -17.26 -0.85 -5.17
C ALA A 112 -17.98 0.31 -4.44
N TRP A 113 -17.30 1.02 -3.53
CA TRP A 113 -17.88 2.19 -2.88
C TRP A 113 -18.20 3.33 -3.85
N LEU A 114 -17.31 3.62 -4.79
CA LEU A 114 -17.51 4.65 -5.80
C LEU A 114 -18.63 4.27 -6.79
N GLU A 115 -18.71 3.01 -7.18
CA GLU A 115 -19.82 2.49 -7.99
C GLU A 115 -21.16 2.66 -7.25
N TYR A 116 -21.19 2.33 -5.96
CA TYR A 116 -22.38 2.51 -5.13
C TYR A 116 -22.79 3.96 -4.96
N SER A 117 -21.85 4.85 -4.62
CA SER A 117 -22.16 6.27 -4.45
C SER A 117 -22.63 6.92 -5.74
N ASN A 118 -22.06 6.52 -6.87
CA ASN A 118 -22.51 6.96 -8.18
C ASN A 118 -23.91 6.43 -8.52
N LEU A 119 -24.23 5.18 -8.14
CA LEU A 119 -25.57 4.63 -8.27
C LEU A 119 -26.59 5.41 -7.42
N LEU A 120 -26.26 5.73 -6.16
CA LEU A 120 -27.10 6.55 -5.30
C LEU A 120 -27.30 7.97 -5.85
N LEU A 121 -26.24 8.57 -6.39
CA LEU A 121 -26.32 9.88 -7.05
C LEU A 121 -27.25 9.83 -8.27
N GLN A 122 -27.15 8.80 -9.12
CA GLN A 122 -28.06 8.58 -10.24
C GLN A 122 -29.52 8.43 -9.77
N LEU A 123 -29.76 7.68 -8.70
CA LEU A 123 -31.08 7.54 -8.07
C LEU A 123 -31.60 8.85 -7.45
N SER A 124 -30.74 9.76 -7.02
CA SER A 124 -31.19 11.08 -6.54
C SER A 124 -31.52 12.06 -7.67
N SER A 125 -31.02 11.78 -8.89
CA SER A 125 -31.07 12.70 -10.02
C SER A 125 -32.41 12.67 -10.78
N LYS A 126 -32.66 13.69 -11.61
CA LYS A 126 -33.85 13.73 -12.50
C LYS A 126 -33.80 12.68 -13.62
N ASN A 127 -32.61 12.23 -14.00
CA ASN A 127 -32.37 11.27 -15.08
C ASN A 127 -32.14 9.88 -14.49
N LEU A 128 -33.18 9.35 -13.84
CA LEU A 128 -33.14 8.02 -13.22
C LEU A 128 -32.77 6.94 -14.25
N VAL A 129 -31.96 5.99 -13.81
CA VAL A 129 -31.75 4.74 -14.55
C VAL A 129 -33.07 3.96 -14.64
N ASP A 130 -33.30 3.27 -15.76
CA ASP A 130 -34.43 2.36 -15.86
C ASP A 130 -34.20 1.09 -15.00
N ASP A 131 -35.28 0.35 -14.75
CA ASP A 131 -35.30 -0.85 -13.89
C ASP A 131 -34.31 -1.94 -14.37
N LYS A 132 -34.15 -2.10 -15.68
CA LYS A 132 -33.24 -3.09 -16.27
C LYS A 132 -31.79 -2.69 -16.05
N LYS A 133 -31.45 -1.43 -16.30
CA LYS A 133 -30.12 -0.87 -16.06
C LYS A 133 -29.78 -0.88 -14.57
N PHE A 134 -30.74 -0.53 -13.71
CA PHE A 134 -30.56 -0.60 -12.26
C PHE A 134 -30.24 -2.02 -11.78
N SER A 135 -31.02 -3.02 -12.24
CA SER A 135 -30.79 -4.43 -11.87
C SER A 135 -29.37 -4.88 -12.20
N LYS A 136 -28.92 -4.59 -13.43
CA LYS A 136 -27.55 -4.93 -13.88
C LYS A 136 -26.49 -4.25 -13.01
N LEU A 137 -26.63 -2.96 -12.74
CA LEU A 137 -25.68 -2.22 -11.90
C LEU A 137 -25.63 -2.75 -10.46
N SER A 138 -26.78 -3.12 -9.88
CA SER A 138 -26.82 -3.68 -8.53
C SER A 138 -26.20 -5.09 -8.45
N GLU A 139 -26.38 -5.91 -9.49
CA GLU A 139 -25.74 -7.24 -9.59
C GLU A 139 -24.22 -7.12 -9.74
N GLU A 140 -23.75 -6.24 -10.63
CA GLU A 140 -22.33 -5.96 -10.84
C GLU A 140 -21.69 -5.42 -9.56
N LEU A 141 -22.33 -4.47 -8.88
CA LEU A 141 -21.86 -3.93 -7.61
C LEU A 141 -21.73 -5.02 -6.52
N ASN A 142 -22.74 -5.87 -6.36
CA ASN A 142 -22.71 -6.95 -5.37
C ASN A 142 -21.64 -8.01 -5.69
N LYS A 143 -21.38 -8.26 -6.97
CA LYS A 143 -20.27 -9.11 -7.41
C LYS A 143 -18.90 -8.47 -7.10
N ASN A 144 -18.73 -7.20 -7.46
CA ASN A 144 -17.47 -6.48 -7.23
C ASN A 144 -17.14 -6.35 -5.74
N SER A 145 -18.14 -6.09 -4.91
CA SER A 145 -18.00 -6.06 -3.45
C SER A 145 -17.63 -7.43 -2.86
N PHE A 146 -18.23 -8.52 -3.34
CA PHE A 146 -17.80 -9.87 -2.98
C PHE A 146 -16.33 -10.14 -3.38
N ASP A 147 -15.94 -9.80 -4.60
CA ASP A 147 -14.57 -9.97 -5.09
C ASP A 147 -13.56 -9.13 -4.29
N ALA A 148 -13.94 -7.94 -3.83
CA ALA A 148 -13.14 -7.09 -2.97
C ALA A 148 -12.90 -7.74 -1.61
N VAL A 149 -13.94 -8.23 -0.94
CA VAL A 149 -13.82 -8.90 0.38
C VAL A 149 -13.00 -10.17 0.27
N ARG A 150 -13.18 -10.98 -0.78
CA ARG A 150 -12.35 -12.15 -1.05
C ARG A 150 -10.87 -11.79 -1.29
N SER A 151 -10.60 -10.61 -1.82
CA SER A 151 -9.22 -10.14 -1.98
C SER A 151 -8.59 -9.69 -0.67
N LEU A 152 -9.41 -9.31 0.33
CA LEU A 152 -8.99 -8.88 1.66
C LEU A 152 -8.86 -10.04 2.66
N ASN A 153 -9.58 -11.15 2.45
CA ASN A 153 -9.63 -12.30 3.35
C ASN A 153 -9.15 -13.58 2.64
N ASP A 154 -8.12 -14.23 3.18
CA ASP A 154 -7.57 -15.48 2.63
C ASP A 154 -8.54 -16.67 2.79
N GLU A 155 -9.43 -16.64 3.78
CA GLU A 155 -10.50 -17.62 3.99
C GLU A 155 -11.88 -16.95 4.09
N PRO A 156 -12.58 -16.69 2.97
CA PRO A 156 -13.95 -16.23 3.01
C PRO A 156 -14.85 -17.40 3.46
N SER A 157 -15.24 -17.44 4.74
CA SER A 157 -16.23 -18.45 5.21
C SER A 157 -17.54 -18.36 4.39
N ASP A 158 -18.37 -19.40 4.30
CA ASP A 158 -19.69 -19.32 3.60
C ASP A 158 -20.63 -18.25 4.19
N THR A 159 -20.39 -17.85 5.45
CA THR A 159 -21.05 -16.71 6.11
C THR A 159 -20.65 -15.36 5.50
N SER A 160 -19.51 -15.29 4.81
CA SER A 160 -19.00 -14.09 4.13
C SER A 160 -19.88 -13.72 2.93
N ALA A 161 -20.34 -14.66 2.11
CA ALA A 161 -21.15 -14.38 0.93
C ALA A 161 -22.51 -13.71 1.24
N LYS A 162 -23.09 -13.97 2.42
CA LYS A 162 -24.30 -13.28 2.91
C LYS A 162 -24.02 -11.89 3.49
N ASN A 163 -22.79 -11.59 3.86
CA ASN A 163 -22.36 -10.35 4.53
C ASN A 163 -21.49 -9.44 3.63
N THR A 164 -21.37 -9.76 2.35
CA THR A 164 -20.53 -9.04 1.38
C THR A 164 -21.31 -8.16 0.41
N ALA A 165 -22.62 -8.39 0.28
CA ALA A 165 -23.46 -7.59 -0.61
C ALA A 165 -23.57 -6.15 -0.09
N LEU A 166 -23.24 -5.19 -0.96
CA LEU A 166 -23.27 -3.77 -0.64
C LEU A 166 -24.67 -3.17 -0.85
N PHE A 167 -25.49 -3.80 -1.71
CA PHE A 167 -26.91 -3.51 -1.90
C PHE A 167 -27.74 -4.74 -1.49
N SER A 168 -28.54 -4.62 -0.42
CA SER A 168 -29.40 -5.69 0.09
C SER A 168 -30.54 -5.99 -0.88
N GLU A 169 -31.04 -7.23 -0.89
CA GLU A 169 -32.18 -7.61 -1.74
C GLU A 169 -33.41 -6.74 -1.48
N LEU A 170 -33.67 -6.42 -0.21
CA LEU A 170 -34.76 -5.55 0.20
C LEU A 170 -34.57 -4.13 -0.31
N ALA A 171 -33.35 -3.58 -0.18
CA ALA A 171 -33.02 -2.27 -0.72
C ALA A 171 -33.19 -2.24 -2.25
N ILE A 172 -32.74 -3.28 -2.98
CA ILE A 172 -32.93 -3.40 -4.43
C ILE A 172 -34.43 -3.34 -4.76
N ALA A 173 -35.26 -4.12 -4.07
CA ALA A 173 -36.70 -4.13 -4.31
C ALA A 173 -37.34 -2.75 -4.10
N THR A 174 -36.98 -2.05 -3.02
CA THR A 174 -37.50 -0.71 -2.74
C THR A 174 -36.97 0.35 -3.71
N ALA A 175 -35.70 0.27 -4.14
CA ALA A 175 -35.13 1.14 -5.15
C ALA A 175 -35.81 0.99 -6.52
N LYS A 176 -36.16 -0.24 -6.92
CA LYS A 176 -36.96 -0.50 -8.13
C LYS A 176 -38.35 0.15 -8.03
N GLU A 177 -38.98 0.06 -6.87
CA GLU A 177 -40.26 0.72 -6.64
C GLU A 177 -40.14 2.24 -6.69
N TYR A 178 -39.05 2.80 -6.17
CA TYR A 178 -38.73 4.22 -6.34
C TYR A 178 -38.55 4.59 -7.82
N ILE A 179 -37.81 3.82 -8.61
CA ILE A 179 -37.62 4.08 -10.04
C ILE A 179 -38.97 4.13 -10.78
N ARG A 180 -39.89 3.22 -10.45
CA ARG A 180 -41.22 3.14 -11.07
C ARG A 180 -42.16 4.27 -10.64
N THR A 181 -42.19 4.58 -9.34
CA THR A 181 -43.18 5.49 -8.74
C THR A 181 -42.69 6.92 -8.55
N LYS A 182 -41.36 7.13 -8.56
CA LYS A 182 -40.66 8.38 -8.23
C LYS A 182 -40.99 8.94 -6.85
N GLN A 183 -41.51 8.11 -5.95
CA GLN A 183 -41.88 8.54 -4.60
C GLN A 183 -40.64 8.65 -3.71
N LYS A 184 -40.29 9.86 -3.27
CA LYS A 184 -39.14 10.13 -2.37
C LYS A 184 -39.03 9.17 -1.18
N ASN A 185 -40.15 8.82 -0.56
CA ASN A 185 -40.20 7.90 0.59
C ASN A 185 -39.68 6.50 0.25
N LYS A 186 -39.80 6.06 -1.01
CA LYS A 186 -39.25 4.76 -1.47
C LYS A 186 -37.74 4.80 -1.61
N LEU A 187 -37.15 5.92 -2.04
CA LEU A 187 -35.69 6.06 -2.01
C LEU A 187 -35.16 6.07 -0.57
N MET A 188 -35.85 6.79 0.32
CA MET A 188 -35.53 6.80 1.75
C MET A 188 -35.59 5.39 2.35
N GLU A 189 -36.68 4.67 2.13
CA GLU A 189 -36.86 3.30 2.60
C GLU A 189 -35.78 2.35 2.03
N SER A 190 -35.39 2.52 0.75
CA SER A 190 -34.28 1.76 0.15
C SER A 190 -32.96 2.00 0.89
N LEU A 191 -32.65 3.25 1.25
CA LEU A 191 -31.43 3.56 2.00
C LEU A 191 -31.49 2.99 3.42
N THR A 192 -32.61 3.16 4.13
CA THR A 192 -32.81 2.58 5.47
C THR A 192 -32.67 1.06 5.46
N ASN A 193 -33.30 0.38 4.49
CA ASN A 193 -33.22 -1.07 4.33
C ASN A 193 -31.83 -1.58 3.91
N ASN A 194 -30.93 -0.69 3.47
CA ASN A 194 -29.57 -1.06 3.10
C ASN A 194 -28.55 -0.88 4.24
N GLN A 195 -28.94 -0.25 5.36
CA GLN A 195 -28.00 0.16 6.41
C GLN A 195 -27.20 -1.02 7.01
N ASP A 196 -27.83 -2.18 7.18
CA ASP A 196 -27.17 -3.38 7.71
C ASP A 196 -26.13 -3.96 6.75
N SER A 197 -26.42 -3.95 5.45
CA SER A 197 -25.47 -4.36 4.40
C SER A 197 -24.26 -3.43 4.34
N ILE A 198 -24.49 -2.12 4.41
CA ILE A 198 -23.44 -1.09 4.48
C ILE A 198 -22.56 -1.32 5.71
N SER A 199 -23.17 -1.49 6.87
CA SER A 199 -22.45 -1.72 8.14
C SER A 199 -21.65 -3.03 8.11
N SER A 200 -22.22 -4.10 7.54
CA SER A 200 -21.56 -5.40 7.44
C SER A 200 -20.37 -5.36 6.50
N TYR A 201 -20.49 -4.69 5.36
CA TYR A 201 -19.40 -4.52 4.42
C TYR A 201 -18.25 -3.68 5.01
N VAL A 202 -18.56 -2.56 5.68
CA VAL A 202 -17.56 -1.76 6.40
C VAL A 202 -16.82 -2.58 7.46
N LYS A 203 -17.52 -3.44 8.21
CA LYS A 203 -16.90 -4.32 9.20
C LYS A 203 -15.89 -5.29 8.58
N GLN A 204 -16.15 -5.82 7.38
CA GLN A 204 -15.18 -6.67 6.68
C GLN A 204 -13.89 -5.90 6.38
N MET A 205 -14.01 -4.66 5.92
CA MET A 205 -12.86 -3.80 5.62
C MET A 205 -12.07 -3.45 6.89
N GLN A 206 -12.76 -3.06 7.96
CA GLN A 206 -12.13 -2.76 9.25
C GLN A 206 -11.44 -3.99 9.84
N SER A 207 -12.04 -5.18 9.72
CA SER A 207 -11.43 -6.44 10.17
C SER A 207 -10.16 -6.78 9.40
N ALA A 208 -10.15 -6.58 8.08
CA ALA A 208 -8.94 -6.78 7.26
C ALA A 208 -7.82 -5.81 7.65
N ILE A 209 -8.17 -4.54 7.93
CA ILE A 209 -7.21 -3.53 8.41
C ILE A 209 -6.60 -3.94 9.76
N VAL A 210 -7.42 -4.42 10.70
CA VAL A 210 -6.96 -4.93 12.00
C VAL A 210 -6.04 -6.14 11.82
N THR A 211 -6.38 -7.05 10.91
CA THR A 211 -5.55 -8.23 10.61
C THR A 211 -4.19 -7.83 10.06
N MET A 212 -4.15 -6.86 9.12
CA MET A 212 -2.90 -6.32 8.60
C MET A 212 -2.08 -5.62 9.69
N ALA A 213 -2.74 -4.93 10.63
CA ALA A 213 -2.08 -4.32 11.78
C ALA A 213 -1.45 -5.38 12.71
N GLN A 214 -2.16 -6.46 13.00
CA GLN A 214 -1.65 -7.57 13.81
C GLN A 214 -0.43 -8.25 13.15
N ILE A 215 -0.50 -8.53 11.85
CA ILE A 215 0.60 -9.12 11.08
C ILE A 215 1.84 -8.21 11.13
N SER A 216 1.66 -6.90 10.94
CA SER A 216 2.74 -5.93 11.03
C SER A 216 3.32 -5.87 12.45
N THR A 217 2.48 -5.82 13.48
CA THR A 217 2.94 -5.82 14.88
C THR A 217 3.74 -7.07 15.22
N GLN A 218 3.32 -8.24 14.72
CA GLN A 218 4.05 -9.49 14.93
C GLN A 218 5.45 -9.42 14.31
N GLU A 219 5.56 -9.04 13.03
CA GLU A 219 6.84 -8.87 12.33
C GLU A 219 7.77 -7.91 13.08
N HIS A 220 7.25 -6.75 13.48
CA HIS A 220 8.03 -5.77 14.23
C HIS A 220 8.45 -6.26 15.61
N SER A 221 7.60 -7.02 16.30
CA SER A 221 7.91 -7.59 17.62
C SER A 221 9.02 -8.63 17.53
N GLU A 222 8.95 -9.53 16.54
CA GLU A 222 9.98 -10.54 16.29
C GLU A 222 11.34 -9.86 15.99
N LYS A 223 11.34 -8.83 15.14
CA LYS A 223 12.55 -8.06 14.84
C LYS A 223 13.11 -7.32 16.04
N GLN A 224 12.25 -6.68 16.83
CA GLN A 224 12.65 -5.97 18.05
C GLN A 224 13.28 -6.93 19.07
N GLN A 225 12.76 -8.15 19.20
CA GLN A 225 13.32 -9.18 20.07
C GLN A 225 14.73 -9.60 19.63
N ASN A 226 14.96 -9.76 18.33
CA ASN A 226 16.29 -10.08 17.79
C ASN A 226 17.29 -8.96 18.08
N LEU A 227 16.96 -7.71 17.75
CA LEU A 227 17.81 -6.55 18.06
C LEU A 227 18.11 -6.41 19.57
N THR A 228 17.11 -6.69 20.41
CA THR A 228 17.29 -6.67 21.87
C THR A 228 18.27 -7.76 22.32
N ARG A 229 18.19 -8.97 21.76
CA ARG A 229 19.10 -10.08 22.07
C ARG A 229 20.53 -9.72 21.68
N ASP A 230 20.72 -9.16 20.49
CA ASP A 230 22.04 -8.74 19.99
C ASP A 230 22.65 -7.64 20.86
N LEU A 231 21.85 -6.64 21.24
CA LEU A 231 22.26 -5.57 22.14
C LEU A 231 22.70 -6.11 23.51
N VAL A 232 21.93 -7.02 24.10
CA VAL A 232 22.27 -7.65 25.39
C VAL A 232 23.57 -8.46 25.29
N GLY A 233 23.76 -9.20 24.19
CA GLY A 233 25.00 -9.95 23.93
C GLY A 233 26.24 -9.05 23.84
N LEU A 234 26.11 -7.89 23.18
CA LEU A 234 27.20 -6.92 23.02
C LEU A 234 27.51 -6.14 24.29
N VAL A 235 26.49 -5.80 25.09
CA VAL A 235 26.67 -5.07 26.36
C VAL A 235 27.17 -5.99 27.47
N GLY A 236 26.82 -7.28 27.42
CA GLY A 236 27.22 -8.31 28.37
C GLY A 236 28.63 -8.85 28.16
N SER A 237 29.27 -8.58 27.02
CA SER A 237 30.67 -8.97 26.76
C SER A 237 31.64 -7.94 27.36
N ASN A 238 32.70 -8.42 28.04
CA ASN A 238 33.64 -7.62 28.88
C ASN A 238 34.52 -6.57 28.13
N GLY A 239 34.13 -6.13 26.93
CA GLY A 239 34.87 -5.22 26.06
C GLY A 239 34.10 -3.95 25.69
N ARG A 240 33.43 -3.31 26.65
CA ARG A 240 32.51 -2.17 26.43
C ARG A 240 33.04 -1.08 25.48
N SER A 241 34.34 -0.77 25.46
CA SER A 241 34.89 0.30 24.60
C SER A 241 35.19 -0.10 23.15
N LYS A 242 35.13 -1.40 22.78
CA LYS A 242 35.38 -1.86 21.40
C LYS A 242 34.09 -1.97 20.57
N ASN A 243 32.93 -2.01 21.21
CA ASN A 243 31.64 -2.27 20.57
C ASN A 243 30.75 -1.03 20.48
N ASP A 244 31.23 0.16 20.87
CA ASP A 244 30.40 1.38 20.92
C ASP A 244 29.72 1.69 19.58
N ALA A 245 30.43 1.55 18.45
CA ALA A 245 29.86 1.79 17.12
C ALA A 245 28.73 0.80 16.78
N GLU A 246 28.87 -0.46 17.19
CA GLU A 246 27.89 -1.52 16.93
C GLU A 246 26.67 -1.40 17.86
N ILE A 247 26.90 -1.03 19.12
CA ILE A 247 25.84 -0.68 20.08
C ILE A 247 25.02 0.50 19.56
N GLN A 248 25.68 1.59 19.11
CA GLN A 248 24.99 2.75 18.55
C GLN A 248 24.20 2.39 17.28
N LYS A 249 24.75 1.52 16.43
CA LYS A 249 24.05 1.01 15.24
C LYS A 249 22.77 0.26 15.62
N ILE A 250 22.83 -0.69 16.56
CA ILE A 250 21.65 -1.47 16.97
C ILE A 250 20.60 -0.57 17.64
N ILE A 251 21.01 0.38 18.46
CA ILE A 251 20.09 1.38 19.04
C ILE A 251 19.42 2.19 17.92
N GLY A 252 20.18 2.63 16.91
CA GLY A 252 19.66 3.29 15.72
C GLY A 252 18.63 2.42 14.99
N ASP A 253 18.97 1.17 14.67
CA ASP A 253 18.06 0.23 14.01
C ASP A 253 16.78 0.00 14.86
N MET A 254 16.86 -0.06 16.19
CA MET A 254 15.68 -0.17 17.08
C MET A 254 14.79 1.10 17.04
N ILE A 255 15.39 2.29 16.98
CA ILE A 255 14.65 3.55 16.84
C ILE A 255 13.95 3.60 15.48
N ASP A 256 14.67 3.29 14.41
CA ASP A 256 14.12 3.26 13.04
C ASP A 256 12.97 2.26 12.93
N GLN A 257 13.11 1.06 13.51
CA GLN A 257 12.03 0.07 13.55
C GLN A 257 10.79 0.59 14.28
N LYS A 258 10.97 1.25 15.42
CA LYS A 258 9.86 1.80 16.21
C LYS A 258 9.15 2.92 15.46
N THR A 259 9.89 3.82 14.82
CA THR A 259 9.35 4.92 14.00
C THR A 259 8.54 4.37 12.83
N ALA A 260 9.12 3.44 12.06
CA ALA A 260 8.46 2.84 10.91
C ALA A 260 7.19 2.06 11.31
N HIS A 261 7.22 1.32 12.42
CA HIS A 261 6.05 0.63 12.95
C HIS A 261 4.96 1.61 13.35
N SER A 262 5.31 2.66 14.10
CA SER A 262 4.40 3.71 14.52
C SER A 262 3.71 4.36 13.32
N ASP A 263 4.47 4.65 12.26
CA ASP A 263 3.94 5.25 11.05
C ASP A 263 2.95 4.33 10.33
N GLN A 264 3.28 3.04 10.21
CA GLN A 264 2.40 2.04 9.62
C GLN A 264 1.12 1.87 10.43
N MET A 265 1.20 1.86 11.77
CA MET A 265 0.02 1.77 12.64
C MET A 265 -0.86 2.99 12.54
N GLU A 266 -0.29 4.19 12.44
CA GLU A 266 -1.04 5.42 12.25
C GLU A 266 -1.81 5.42 10.92
N SER A 267 -1.18 4.97 9.82
CA SER A 267 -1.84 4.82 8.52
C SER A 267 -2.99 3.82 8.56
N LEU A 268 -2.78 2.64 9.15
CA LEU A 268 -3.83 1.62 9.30
C LEU A 268 -4.96 2.10 10.22
N HIS A 269 -4.65 2.80 11.30
CA HIS A 269 -5.65 3.37 12.20
C HIS A 269 -6.47 4.48 11.52
N GLY A 270 -5.82 5.35 10.74
CA GLY A 270 -6.48 6.36 9.93
C GLY A 270 -7.45 5.74 8.93
N LEU A 271 -7.01 4.70 8.23
CA LEU A 271 -7.83 3.95 7.28
C LEU A 271 -9.04 3.30 7.97
N HIS A 272 -8.82 2.61 9.09
CA HIS A 272 -9.89 1.99 9.90
C HIS A 272 -10.93 3.02 10.34
N THR A 273 -10.47 4.19 10.81
CA THR A 273 -11.33 5.27 11.27
C THR A 273 -12.16 5.85 10.14
N ALA A 274 -11.54 6.09 8.98
CA ALA A 274 -12.21 6.69 7.83
C ALA A 274 -13.31 5.78 7.26
N TYR A 275 -13.05 4.48 7.09
CA TYR A 275 -14.11 3.53 6.70
C TYR A 275 -15.22 3.45 7.73
N GLY A 276 -14.90 3.57 9.02
CA GLY A 276 -15.88 3.60 10.10
C GLY A 276 -16.90 4.74 10.02
N LYS A 277 -16.65 5.78 9.20
CA LYS A 277 -17.57 6.90 8.99
C LYS A 277 -18.63 6.67 7.92
N ILE A 278 -18.43 5.66 7.06
CA ILE A 278 -19.35 5.39 5.95
C ILE A 278 -20.78 5.08 6.41
N PRO A 279 -21.03 4.24 7.44
CA PRO A 279 -22.39 3.92 7.86
C PRO A 279 -23.17 5.16 8.31
N ASP A 280 -22.57 6.03 9.12
CA ASP A 280 -23.19 7.26 9.61
C ASP A 280 -23.45 8.26 8.46
N ALA A 281 -22.49 8.39 7.53
CA ALA A 281 -22.64 9.23 6.35
C ALA A 281 -23.75 8.73 5.41
N HIS A 282 -23.90 7.41 5.29
CA HIS A 282 -24.97 6.78 4.52
C HIS A 282 -26.35 7.00 5.18
N GLU A 283 -26.46 6.83 6.50
CA GLU A 283 -27.70 7.09 7.25
C GLU A 283 -28.13 8.57 7.13
N ALA A 284 -27.17 9.49 7.08
CA ALA A 284 -27.43 10.91 6.87
C ALA A 284 -28.13 11.21 5.53
N LEU A 285 -27.89 10.41 4.47
CA LEU A 285 -28.61 10.53 3.21
C LEU A 285 -30.10 10.22 3.37
N ALA A 286 -30.44 9.12 4.05
CA ALA A 286 -31.83 8.74 4.35
C ALA A 286 -32.50 9.80 5.22
N THR A 287 -31.79 10.30 6.25
CA THR A 287 -32.27 11.35 7.14
C THR A 287 -32.56 12.66 6.39
N ARG A 288 -31.72 13.05 5.44
CA ARG A 288 -31.95 14.23 4.57
C ARG A 288 -33.14 14.06 3.64
N LEU A 289 -33.40 12.85 3.16
CA LEU A 289 -34.64 12.58 2.42
C LEU A 289 -35.88 12.71 3.33
N ALA A 290 -35.81 12.29 4.59
CA ALA A 290 -36.91 12.47 5.53
C ALA A 290 -37.12 13.95 5.95
N LYS A 291 -36.02 14.63 6.27
CA LYS A 291 -35.97 15.99 6.83
C LYS A 291 -34.95 16.83 6.05
N PRO A 292 -35.38 17.65 5.07
CA PRO A 292 -34.47 18.39 4.20
C PRO A 292 -33.47 19.28 4.94
N ASP A 293 -33.81 19.81 6.11
CA ASP A 293 -32.96 20.71 6.91
C ASP A 293 -32.07 19.99 7.94
N SER A 294 -32.06 18.66 7.98
CA SER A 294 -31.25 17.87 8.92
C SER A 294 -29.74 18.09 8.74
N SER A 295 -28.89 17.70 9.68
CA SER A 295 -27.43 17.90 9.50
C SER A 295 -26.83 16.97 8.43
N ILE A 296 -25.80 17.43 7.72
CA ILE A 296 -24.91 16.58 6.88
C ILE A 296 -23.55 16.35 7.56
N ALA A 297 -23.44 16.59 8.87
CA ALA A 297 -22.18 16.51 9.60
C ALA A 297 -21.46 15.16 9.44
N ALA A 298 -22.19 14.04 9.40
CA ALA A 298 -21.58 12.72 9.19
C ALA A 298 -20.93 12.57 7.81
N ILE A 299 -21.52 13.17 6.76
CA ILE A 299 -20.93 13.20 5.42
C ILE A 299 -19.68 14.08 5.42
N ASN A 300 -19.73 15.23 6.11
CA ASN A 300 -18.56 16.10 6.26
C ASN A 300 -17.42 15.42 7.03
N ASP A 301 -17.73 14.65 8.07
CA ASP A 301 -16.74 13.90 8.86
C ASP A 301 -16.08 12.82 7.99
N LEU A 302 -16.84 12.10 7.16
CA LEU A 302 -16.26 11.17 6.17
C LEU A 302 -15.30 11.89 5.21
N LEU A 303 -15.71 13.05 4.67
CA LEU A 303 -14.85 13.86 3.80
C LEU A 303 -13.56 14.30 4.51
N GLU A 304 -13.70 14.83 5.72
CA GLU A 304 -12.57 15.30 6.53
C GLU A 304 -11.59 14.16 6.82
N LYS A 305 -12.09 12.96 7.14
CA LYS A 305 -11.24 11.78 7.36
C LYS A 305 -10.54 11.32 6.09
N GLY A 306 -11.20 11.37 4.93
CA GLY A 306 -10.56 11.12 3.64
C GLY A 306 -9.41 12.11 3.36
N ILE A 307 -9.65 13.40 3.57
CA ILE A 307 -8.63 14.45 3.42
C ILE A 307 -7.48 14.26 4.41
N GLN A 308 -7.77 14.03 5.69
CA GLN A 308 -6.75 13.81 6.73
C GLN A 308 -5.85 12.61 6.41
N LEU A 309 -6.43 11.54 5.85
CA LEU A 309 -5.68 10.36 5.44
C LEU A 309 -4.70 10.70 4.30
N ASN A 310 -5.14 11.49 3.31
CA ASN A 310 -4.26 11.95 2.24
C ASN A 310 -3.20 12.96 2.73
N SER A 311 -3.54 13.90 3.62
CA SER A 311 -2.59 14.90 4.14
C SER A 311 -1.53 14.28 5.05
N SER A 312 -1.91 13.31 5.89
CA SER A 312 -0.96 12.52 6.68
C SER A 312 0.00 11.75 5.74
N TYR A 313 -0.52 11.24 4.62
CA TYR A 313 0.31 10.70 3.55
C TYR A 313 1.26 11.75 2.96
N GLU A 314 0.81 12.93 2.52
CA GLU A 314 1.69 13.88 1.82
C GLU A 314 2.86 14.32 2.69
N ALA A 315 2.63 14.51 4.00
CA ALA A 315 3.68 14.79 4.96
C ALA A 315 4.69 13.62 5.08
N LYS A 316 4.19 12.38 5.18
CA LYS A 316 5.04 11.18 5.32
C LYS A 316 5.71 10.76 4.01
N ALA A 317 5.06 10.92 2.87
CA ALA A 317 5.60 10.60 1.55
C ALA A 317 6.78 11.50 1.20
N LYS A 318 6.75 12.78 1.60
CA LYS A 318 7.94 13.65 1.49
C LYS A 318 9.11 13.06 2.26
N ILE A 319 8.93 12.70 3.54
CA ILE A 319 9.97 12.11 4.40
C ILE A 319 10.45 10.75 3.84
N ASN A 320 9.51 9.86 3.55
CA ASN A 320 9.78 8.49 3.14
C ASN A 320 10.31 8.38 1.71
N LYS A 321 9.99 9.33 0.81
CA LYS A 321 10.63 9.42 -0.52
C LYS A 321 12.09 9.81 -0.39
N ALA A 322 12.44 10.73 0.51
CA ALA A 322 13.85 11.03 0.79
C ALA A 322 14.57 9.80 1.34
N GLU A 323 13.96 9.09 2.30
CA GLU A 323 14.54 7.88 2.87
C GLU A 323 14.68 6.74 1.85
N LEU A 324 13.68 6.54 0.99
CA LEU A 324 13.69 5.45 0.01
C LEU A 324 14.67 5.71 -1.15
N VAL A 325 14.80 6.97 -1.58
CA VAL A 325 15.82 7.34 -2.56
C VAL A 325 17.21 7.29 -1.91
N GLN A 326 17.35 7.65 -0.63
CA GLN A 326 18.61 7.48 0.10
C GLN A 326 18.97 6.00 0.27
N ALA A 327 18.02 5.12 0.62
CA ALA A 327 18.26 3.68 0.72
C ALA A 327 18.71 3.07 -0.62
N LYS A 328 18.14 3.54 -1.74
CA LYS A 328 18.61 3.16 -3.09
C LYS A 328 20.03 3.67 -3.37
N ALA A 329 20.36 4.88 -2.94
CA ALA A 329 21.70 5.44 -3.06
C ALA A 329 22.71 4.64 -2.22
N ASP A 330 22.34 4.27 -0.99
CA ASP A 330 23.17 3.46 -0.09
C ASP A 330 23.42 2.06 -0.67
N ALA A 331 22.39 1.43 -1.23
CA ALA A 331 22.50 0.12 -1.89
C ALA A 331 23.43 0.18 -3.11
N ALA A 332 23.24 1.17 -3.99
CA ALA A 332 24.10 1.38 -5.16
C ALA A 332 25.56 1.68 -4.74
N SER A 333 25.76 2.46 -3.68
CA SER A 333 27.08 2.75 -3.11
C SER A 333 27.75 1.51 -2.52
N SER A 334 26.98 0.64 -1.87
CA SER A 334 27.46 -0.66 -1.37
C SER A 334 27.91 -1.55 -2.53
N GLU A 335 27.11 -1.67 -3.60
CA GLU A 335 27.44 -2.47 -4.79
C GLU A 335 28.71 -1.96 -5.48
N ALA A 336 28.84 -0.65 -5.66
CA ALA A 336 30.04 -0.01 -6.19
C ALA A 336 31.28 -0.24 -5.30
N THR A 337 31.10 -0.36 -3.99
CA THR A 337 32.19 -0.64 -3.05
C THR A 337 32.64 -2.10 -3.13
N THR A 338 31.70 -3.04 -3.26
CA THR A 338 32.03 -4.45 -3.48
C THR A 338 32.75 -4.67 -4.81
N ALA A 339 32.31 -4.01 -5.89
CA ALA A 339 32.99 -4.06 -7.18
C ALA A 339 34.42 -3.51 -7.10
N GLU A 340 34.62 -2.39 -6.39
CA GLU A 340 35.94 -1.79 -6.18
C GLU A 340 36.87 -2.71 -5.38
N ILE A 341 36.38 -3.32 -4.31
CA ILE A 341 37.15 -4.31 -3.53
C ILE A 341 37.57 -5.49 -4.43
N THR A 342 36.66 -5.99 -5.27
CA THR A 342 36.92 -7.10 -6.19
C THR A 342 38.00 -6.73 -7.21
N TYR A 343 37.91 -5.53 -7.80
CA TYR A 343 38.94 -5.00 -8.68
C TYR A 343 40.30 -4.86 -7.97
N GLN A 344 40.35 -4.30 -6.75
CA GLN A 344 41.62 -4.16 -6.01
C GLN A 344 42.25 -5.52 -5.67
N GLN A 345 41.44 -6.53 -5.35
CA GLN A 345 41.90 -7.90 -5.16
C GLN A 345 42.47 -8.50 -6.45
N ALA A 346 41.78 -8.33 -7.59
CA ALA A 346 42.27 -8.78 -8.89
C ALA A 346 43.58 -8.08 -9.29
N LYS A 347 43.67 -6.76 -9.07
CA LYS A 347 44.89 -5.97 -9.30
C LYS A 347 46.07 -6.45 -8.46
N LEU A 348 45.84 -6.82 -7.20
CA LEU A 348 46.87 -7.40 -6.35
C LEU A 348 47.39 -8.72 -6.93
N LYS A 349 46.48 -9.63 -7.35
CA LYS A 349 46.85 -10.89 -7.99
C LYS A 349 47.64 -10.67 -9.27
N TYR A 350 47.19 -9.75 -10.13
CA TYR A 350 47.92 -9.38 -11.35
C TYR A 350 49.32 -8.85 -11.04
N THR A 351 49.47 -7.97 -10.04
CA THR A 351 50.77 -7.41 -9.65
C THR A 351 51.71 -8.50 -9.13
N GLN A 352 51.19 -9.47 -8.36
CA GLN A 352 51.95 -10.64 -7.91
C GLN A 352 52.39 -11.50 -9.10
N ALA A 353 51.49 -11.82 -10.03
CA ALA A 353 51.83 -12.59 -11.22
C ALA A 353 52.85 -11.87 -12.11
N GLN A 354 52.77 -10.54 -12.23
CA GLN A 354 53.75 -9.74 -12.97
C GLN A 354 55.14 -9.79 -12.30
N PHE A 355 55.19 -9.74 -10.97
CA PHE A 355 56.44 -9.88 -10.23
C PHE A 355 57.06 -11.27 -10.41
N GLU A 356 56.26 -12.33 -10.32
CA GLU A 356 56.70 -13.72 -10.59
C GLU A 356 57.22 -13.88 -12.01
N TYR A 357 56.53 -13.31 -13.00
CA TYR A 357 56.98 -13.29 -14.38
C TYR A 357 58.35 -12.61 -14.53
N ILE A 358 58.55 -11.44 -13.93
CA ILE A 358 59.84 -10.72 -13.98
C ILE A 358 60.96 -11.56 -13.35
N LEU A 359 60.70 -12.22 -12.23
CA LEU A 359 61.67 -13.12 -11.60
C LEU A 359 62.01 -14.31 -12.51
N ALA A 360 61.01 -14.96 -13.10
CA ALA A 360 61.19 -16.07 -14.03
C ALA A 360 61.95 -15.64 -15.29
N GLN A 361 61.66 -14.44 -15.81
CA GLN A 361 62.35 -13.85 -16.95
C GLN A 361 63.82 -13.59 -16.64
N ASN A 362 64.14 -12.95 -15.52
CA ASN A 362 65.53 -12.73 -15.09
C ASN A 362 66.29 -14.06 -14.93
N ASN A 363 65.65 -15.10 -14.41
CA ASN A 363 66.25 -16.43 -14.27
C ASN A 363 66.49 -17.13 -15.61
N SER A 364 65.59 -16.95 -16.57
CA SER A 364 65.73 -17.41 -17.96
C SER A 364 66.88 -16.70 -18.66
N ASP A 365 66.96 -15.38 -18.52
CA ASP A 365 68.00 -14.55 -19.15
C ASP A 365 69.40 -14.84 -18.59
N ALA A 366 69.50 -15.17 -17.30
CA ALA A 366 70.73 -15.60 -16.66
C ALA A 366 71.20 -17.02 -17.10
N ALA A 367 70.34 -17.81 -17.74
CA ALA A 367 70.65 -19.16 -18.20
C ALA A 367 70.00 -19.45 -19.57
N PRO A 368 70.49 -18.80 -20.64
CA PRO A 368 69.79 -18.74 -21.93
C PRO A 368 69.64 -20.09 -22.64
N ASP A 369 70.43 -21.10 -22.29
CA ASP A 369 70.33 -22.44 -22.88
C ASP A 369 69.40 -23.38 -22.07
N ASN A 370 68.88 -22.93 -20.93
CA ASN A 370 68.02 -23.73 -20.07
C ASN A 370 66.54 -23.63 -20.52
N TYR A 371 66.11 -24.61 -21.31
CA TYR A 371 64.74 -24.71 -21.82
C TYR A 371 63.65 -24.69 -20.73
N ILE A 372 63.91 -25.29 -19.56
CA ILE A 372 62.93 -25.35 -18.46
C ILE A 372 62.64 -23.94 -17.93
N LYS A 373 63.67 -23.12 -17.77
CA LYS A 373 63.52 -21.74 -17.27
C LYS A 373 62.83 -20.82 -18.29
N LYS A 374 63.08 -21.02 -19.58
CA LYS A 374 62.35 -20.32 -20.65
C LYS A 374 60.87 -20.64 -20.62
N LYS A 375 60.51 -21.92 -20.50
CA LYS A 375 59.12 -22.38 -20.44
C LYS A 375 58.39 -21.84 -19.21
N ASP A 376 59.04 -21.82 -18.04
CA ASP A 376 58.48 -21.25 -16.81
C ASP A 376 58.20 -19.75 -16.97
N ALA A 377 59.12 -18.99 -17.57
CA ALA A 377 58.90 -17.57 -17.87
C ALA A 377 57.73 -17.34 -18.84
N GLU A 378 57.56 -18.17 -19.88
CA GLU A 378 56.43 -18.09 -20.80
C GLU A 378 55.09 -18.42 -20.12
N GLU A 379 55.06 -19.42 -19.24
CA GLU A 379 53.86 -19.79 -18.49
C GLU A 379 53.43 -18.67 -17.52
N LYS A 380 54.38 -18.11 -16.77
CA LYS A 380 54.13 -16.96 -15.89
C LYS A 380 53.70 -15.71 -16.66
N LYS A 381 54.25 -15.49 -17.86
CA LYS A 381 53.82 -14.41 -18.76
C LYS A 381 52.35 -14.57 -19.13
N LYS A 382 51.94 -15.76 -19.54
CA LYS A 382 50.55 -16.05 -19.93
C LYS A 382 49.58 -15.81 -18.76
N ILE A 383 49.93 -16.29 -17.57
CA ILE A 383 49.11 -16.06 -16.35
C ILE A 383 48.99 -14.56 -16.04
N ALA A 384 50.08 -13.80 -16.15
CA ALA A 384 50.06 -12.35 -15.93
C ALA A 384 49.20 -11.62 -16.99
N GLU A 385 49.25 -12.05 -18.25
CA GLU A 385 48.42 -11.49 -19.34
C GLU A 385 46.93 -11.80 -19.17
N GLU A 386 46.57 -13.01 -18.75
CA GLU A 386 45.17 -13.39 -18.46
C GLU A 386 44.61 -12.59 -17.28
N LEU A 387 45.36 -12.51 -16.17
CA LEU A 387 44.96 -11.72 -15.00
C LEU A 387 44.88 -10.22 -15.30
N LYS A 388 45.66 -9.72 -16.26
CA LYS A 388 45.58 -8.34 -16.73
C LYS A 388 44.23 -8.07 -17.39
N ILE A 389 43.79 -8.94 -18.30
CA ILE A 389 42.50 -8.81 -19.00
C ILE A 389 41.35 -8.85 -18.00
N GLU A 390 41.39 -9.78 -17.04
CA GLU A 390 40.39 -9.87 -15.97
C GLU A 390 40.36 -8.59 -15.11
N THR A 391 41.54 -8.10 -14.71
CA THR A 391 41.67 -6.87 -13.90
C THR A 391 41.14 -5.65 -14.65
N ASP A 392 41.44 -5.51 -15.95
CA ASP A 392 40.98 -4.40 -16.78
C ASP A 392 39.44 -4.41 -16.94
N GLY A 393 38.83 -5.59 -17.12
CA GLY A 393 37.37 -5.74 -17.17
C GLY A 393 36.68 -5.41 -15.84
N LEU A 394 37.26 -5.86 -14.72
CA LEU A 394 36.76 -5.53 -13.38
C LEU A 394 36.90 -4.04 -13.04
N LYS A 395 37.97 -3.39 -13.54
CA LYS A 395 38.16 -1.94 -13.40
C LYS A 395 37.02 -1.17 -14.07
N GLU A 396 36.73 -1.49 -15.33
CA GLU A 396 35.66 -0.81 -16.09
C GLU A 396 34.29 -1.00 -15.43
N SER A 397 34.00 -2.23 -14.96
CA SER A 397 32.78 -2.53 -14.22
C SER A 397 32.68 -1.74 -12.90
N SER A 398 33.77 -1.68 -12.11
CA SER A 398 33.82 -0.90 -10.86
C SER A 398 33.58 0.60 -11.10
N GLU A 399 34.25 1.17 -12.10
CA GLU A 399 34.11 2.59 -12.45
C GLU A 399 32.68 2.93 -12.90
N SER A 400 32.06 2.04 -13.71
CA SER A 400 30.67 2.20 -14.15
C SER A 400 29.68 2.16 -12.98
N LEU A 401 29.82 1.18 -12.07
CA LEU A 401 28.97 1.08 -10.88
C LEU A 401 29.16 2.26 -9.93
N ARG A 402 30.39 2.78 -9.78
CA ARG A 402 30.66 3.97 -8.99
C ARG A 402 30.01 5.21 -9.56
N ALA A 403 30.03 5.38 -10.89
CA ALA A 403 29.33 6.47 -11.57
C ALA A 403 27.81 6.38 -11.38
N ALA A 404 27.22 5.18 -11.53
CA ALA A 404 25.80 4.94 -11.29
C ALA A 404 25.42 5.25 -9.83
N ALA A 405 26.18 4.77 -8.85
CA ALA A 405 25.96 5.05 -7.44
C ALA A 405 25.99 6.55 -7.14
N THR A 406 26.91 7.29 -7.77
CA THR A 406 27.04 8.74 -7.62
C THR A 406 25.80 9.45 -8.17
N ALA A 407 25.33 9.08 -9.37
CA ALA A 407 24.12 9.66 -9.96
C ALA A 407 22.87 9.40 -9.10
N VAL A 408 22.75 8.20 -8.51
CA VAL A 408 21.64 7.88 -7.59
C VAL A 408 21.74 8.71 -6.30
N GLN A 409 22.95 8.92 -5.76
CA GLN A 409 23.17 9.76 -4.58
C GLN A 409 22.90 11.25 -4.85
N GLU A 410 23.24 11.75 -6.04
CA GLU A 410 22.90 13.11 -6.46
C GLU A 410 21.37 13.28 -6.56
N SER A 411 20.67 12.32 -7.16
CA SER A 411 19.21 12.29 -7.20
C SER A 411 18.59 12.27 -5.79
N ALA A 412 19.16 11.51 -4.85
CA ALA A 412 18.75 11.51 -3.44
C ALA A 412 18.89 12.89 -2.79
N ASN A 413 20.02 13.57 -3.03
CA ASN A 413 20.29 14.90 -2.51
C ASN A 413 19.35 15.96 -3.09
N GLU A 414 19.01 15.88 -4.37
CA GLU A 414 18.03 16.77 -5.00
C GLU A 414 16.63 16.58 -4.44
N VAL A 415 16.19 15.33 -4.25
CA VAL A 415 14.91 15.01 -3.61
C VAL A 415 14.89 15.61 -2.20
N LYS A 416 15.95 15.41 -1.41
CA LYS A 416 16.06 15.97 -0.05
C LYS A 416 16.01 17.51 -0.04
N LYS A 417 16.70 18.19 -0.97
CA LYS A 417 16.62 19.65 -1.12
C LYS A 417 15.22 20.14 -1.51
N SER A 418 14.55 19.42 -2.41
CA SER A 418 13.19 19.79 -2.85
C SER A 418 12.14 19.68 -1.75
N ILE A 419 12.40 18.84 -0.73
CA ILE A 419 11.55 18.69 0.45
C ILE A 419 11.81 19.79 1.48
N ILE A 420 13.06 20.24 1.64
CA ILE A 420 13.41 21.31 2.59
C ILE A 420 12.87 22.67 2.13
N ASN A 421 12.74 22.88 0.82
CA ASN A 421 12.34 24.15 0.23
C ASN A 421 10.82 24.28 -0.06
N ASN A 422 10.01 23.27 0.24
CA ASN A 422 8.55 23.24 0.01
C ASN A 422 7.77 22.74 1.23
#